data_AF-A0A8S0YG76-F1
#
_entry.id   AF-A0A8S0YG76-F1
#
_cell.length_a   1.000
_cell.length_b   1.000
_cell.length_c   1.000
_cell.angle_alpha   90.00
_cell.angle_beta   90.00
_cell.angle_gamma   90.00
#
_symmetry.space_group_name_H-M   'P 1'
#
loop_
_entity.id
_entity.type
_entity.pdbx_description
1 polymer ?
#
loop_
_entity_poly.entity_id
_entity_poly.type
_entity_poly.pdbx_seq_one_letter_code
_entity_poly.pdbx_strand_id
1 'polypeptide(L)'
;MNIDENNFVEQIKEKNSKALEFAVDKYSNLVFKVVRTVLNSKFQLQHSEECVNDVFWAVWNNIWSFDPEKGKFKYWITAIAKYKAIDYKRKLFNESTNDSVDNYDFQCDINTEHTIISKENRKEILRAINDMKDLDKQIFIRRYFLCENIENIAESYGLNRRINRKRNFKFLKCASIAAAISLISITGIGMVSPAFAENIPILNSIIQTLNDRLGSHGNYSKYSQLINKSVTSNGVTLTINEAMADGSKLIIGYTVKSNKKIEGLESSSLSRFLKINGKYIDGSTGSASGNYINSCTYVGTEEIHTDLFKNSSNFNVDLNIDELSNIRGKWNFEFSISKDELVKNSRIFKPDKKIDLPDSTANIDKIVFSPIDTSIFVSGNVKTKKYISDSSNNSYNNVFNYNYWIVFDDNGVQLLPKGGGITGDFPGTFSAEMNYMSVKRIPKYLTVIPCNIYSTGAGGTYTDKNGKKVSYKMKGNKPEEIYRVIDGKYPIELPQGRMGKLIINEIKTESNSTTIRFTAVGKAPYFQATNLFVKDNSGKDLAPKRYIDRLDDKHPNEFTIVFPALDSNKKYTLKTTDLSNFEFREDLKFRIDLNE
;
A
#
# COMPACT_ATOMS: atom_id res chain seq x y z
N MET A 1 12.20 38.86 22.32
CA MET A 1 10.76 38.81 22.01
C MET A 1 10.45 37.47 21.36
N ASN A 2 9.42 36.76 21.80
CA ASN A 2 9.03 35.48 21.19
C ASN A 2 8.15 35.76 19.96
N ILE A 3 8.43 35.08 18.85
CA ILE A 3 7.62 35.18 17.64
C ILE A 3 6.44 34.21 17.75
N ASP A 4 5.24 34.68 17.42
CA ASP A 4 4.01 33.90 17.41
C ASP A 4 3.09 34.30 16.25
N GLU A 5 1.89 33.70 16.20
CA GLU A 5 0.92 33.92 15.11
C GLU A 5 0.42 35.35 14.98
N ASN A 6 0.54 36.16 16.05
CA ASN A 6 -0.04 37.49 16.11
C ASN A 6 1.00 38.57 15.77
N ASN A 7 2.28 38.33 16.03
CA ASN A 7 3.34 39.32 15.86
C ASN A 7 4.29 39.06 14.68
N PHE A 8 4.30 37.85 14.10
CA PHE A 8 5.33 37.49 13.10
C PHE A 8 5.27 38.39 11.85
N VAL A 9 4.09 38.85 11.44
CA VAL A 9 3.95 39.73 10.26
C VAL A 9 4.62 41.07 10.49
N GLU A 10 4.38 41.71 11.64
CA GLU A 10 5.01 42.98 12.01
C GLU A 10 6.52 42.82 12.15
N GLN A 11 6.95 41.70 12.74
CA GLN A 11 8.36 41.39 12.90
C GLN A 11 9.09 41.12 11.56
N ILE A 12 8.40 40.55 10.56
CA ILE A 12 8.95 40.47 9.20
C ILE A 12 9.07 41.88 8.58
N LYS A 13 8.12 42.80 8.85
CA LYS A 13 8.22 44.21 8.41
C LYS A 13 9.44 44.91 9.01
N GLU A 14 9.77 44.61 10.26
CA GLU A 14 10.98 45.08 10.95
C GLU A 14 12.27 44.32 10.57
N LYS A 15 12.19 43.44 9.56
CA LYS A 15 13.33 42.64 9.08
C LYS A 15 13.95 41.74 10.16
N ASN A 16 13.13 41.20 11.06
CA ASN A 16 13.53 40.17 12.01
C ASN A 16 13.51 38.78 11.36
N SER A 17 14.69 38.18 11.17
CA SER A 17 14.84 36.88 10.50
C SER A 17 14.12 35.72 11.20
N LYS A 18 14.00 35.76 12.53
CA LYS A 18 13.28 34.73 13.31
C LYS A 18 11.78 34.71 12.99
N ALA A 19 11.23 35.83 12.54
CA ALA A 19 9.84 35.91 12.13
C ALA A 19 9.58 35.30 10.76
N LEU A 20 10.57 35.37 9.86
CA LEU A 20 10.52 34.66 8.59
C LEU A 20 10.67 33.15 8.80
N GLU A 21 11.56 32.72 9.68
CA GLU A 21 11.73 31.30 10.05
C GLU A 21 10.42 30.70 10.56
N PHE A 22 9.73 31.40 11.47
CA PHE A 22 8.39 31.02 11.92
C PHE A 22 7.38 30.90 10.76
N ALA A 23 7.41 31.83 9.80
CA ALA A 23 6.53 31.78 8.64
C ALA A 23 6.86 30.61 7.71
N VAL A 24 8.14 30.27 7.53
CA VAL A 24 8.59 29.10 6.77
C VAL A 24 8.07 27.83 7.43
N ASP A 25 8.34 27.64 8.71
CA ASP A 25 7.92 26.44 9.45
C ASP A 25 6.41 26.23 9.40
N LYS A 26 5.65 27.33 9.53
CA LYS A 26 4.19 27.28 9.57
C LYS A 26 3.54 27.11 8.19
N TYR A 27 4.08 27.75 7.15
CA TYR A 27 3.42 27.84 5.85
C TYR A 27 4.11 27.06 4.73
N SER A 28 5.29 26.47 4.94
CA SER A 28 6.06 25.82 3.86
C SER A 28 5.30 24.66 3.22
N ASN A 29 4.64 23.79 4.01
CA ASN A 29 3.80 22.72 3.47
C ASN A 29 2.63 23.23 2.61
N LEU A 30 2.03 24.36 3.00
CA LEU A 30 0.95 24.99 2.25
C LEU A 30 1.46 25.56 0.92
N VAL A 31 2.56 26.32 0.98
CA VAL A 31 3.20 26.93 -0.20
C VAL A 31 3.67 25.83 -1.16
N PHE A 32 4.32 24.78 -0.66
CA PHE A 32 4.77 23.63 -1.43
C PHE A 32 3.62 22.93 -2.15
N LYS A 33 2.50 22.70 -1.45
CA LYS A 33 1.30 22.11 -2.06
C LYS A 33 0.75 22.97 -3.21
N VAL A 34 0.70 24.29 -3.04
CA VAL A 34 0.24 25.23 -4.07
C VAL A 34 1.19 25.23 -5.27
N VAL A 35 2.50 25.33 -5.03
CA VAL A 35 3.53 25.29 -6.08
C VAL A 35 3.47 23.98 -6.86
N ARG A 36 3.38 22.83 -6.17
CA ARG A 36 3.32 21.51 -6.81
C ARG A 36 2.05 21.29 -7.62
N THR A 37 0.93 21.89 -7.20
CA THR A 37 -0.33 21.87 -7.96
C THR A 37 -0.20 22.62 -9.28
N VAL A 38 0.53 23.75 -9.30
CA VAL A 38 0.73 24.56 -10.51
C VAL A 38 1.77 23.96 -11.46
N LEU A 39 2.92 23.53 -10.91
CA LEU A 39 4.01 22.92 -11.66
C LEU A 39 3.64 21.52 -12.16
N ASN A 40 2.77 20.76 -11.49
CA ASN A 40 2.38 19.39 -11.85
C ASN A 40 3.55 18.37 -11.93
N SER A 41 3.25 17.11 -12.24
CA SER A 41 4.23 16.01 -12.20
C SER A 41 5.28 16.05 -13.31
N LYS A 42 5.17 16.94 -14.32
CA LYS A 42 6.13 17.04 -15.42
C LYS A 42 7.46 17.67 -15.01
N PHE A 43 7.49 18.53 -14.00
CA PHE A 43 8.73 19.16 -13.55
C PHE A 43 9.33 18.43 -12.35
N GLN A 44 10.66 18.39 -12.31
CA GLN A 44 11.43 17.79 -11.23
C GLN A 44 11.07 18.43 -9.88
N LEU A 45 11.24 17.64 -8.81
CA LEU A 45 10.93 18.07 -7.44
C LEU A 45 11.74 19.31 -7.02
N GLN A 46 12.99 19.38 -7.49
CA GLN A 46 13.92 20.48 -7.22
C GLN A 46 13.38 21.85 -7.65
N HIS A 47 12.71 21.95 -8.80
CA HIS A 47 12.08 23.20 -9.24
C HIS A 47 10.91 23.64 -8.33
N SER A 48 10.25 22.67 -7.69
CA SER A 48 9.19 23.00 -6.72
C SER A 48 9.81 23.55 -5.43
N GLU A 49 10.91 22.98 -4.95
CA GLU A 49 11.64 23.46 -3.77
C GLU A 49 12.25 24.85 -3.99
N GLU A 50 12.86 25.08 -5.15
CA GLU A 50 13.40 26.38 -5.55
C GLU A 50 12.28 27.45 -5.62
N CYS A 51 11.16 27.13 -6.25
CA CYS A 51 10.01 28.01 -6.30
C CYS A 51 9.41 28.29 -4.90
N VAL A 52 9.42 27.33 -3.96
CA VAL A 52 8.99 27.57 -2.58
C VAL A 52 9.92 28.56 -1.89
N ASN A 53 11.24 28.42 -2.05
CA ASN A 53 12.21 29.37 -1.49
C ASN A 53 11.99 30.78 -2.03
N ASP A 54 11.74 30.91 -3.33
CA ASP A 54 11.43 32.20 -3.98
C ASP A 54 10.15 32.84 -3.48
N VAL A 55 9.18 32.06 -3.03
CA VAL A 55 7.94 32.56 -2.43
C VAL A 55 8.22 33.18 -1.07
N PHE A 56 8.99 32.51 -0.20
CA PHE A 56 9.35 33.07 1.10
C PHE A 56 10.30 34.26 0.98
N TRP A 57 11.18 34.25 -0.03
CA TRP A 57 11.97 35.43 -0.40
C TRP A 57 11.10 36.61 -0.86
N ALA A 58 10.08 36.34 -1.69
CA ALA A 58 9.12 37.36 -2.12
C ALA A 58 8.31 37.92 -0.94
N VAL A 59 7.93 37.07 0.03
CA VAL A 59 7.28 37.48 1.28
C VAL A 59 8.21 38.40 2.07
N TRP A 60 9.46 38.02 2.29
CA TRP A 60 10.45 38.84 3.01
C TRP A 60 10.63 40.23 2.39
N ASN A 61 10.66 40.28 1.06
CA ASN A 61 10.88 41.51 0.30
C ASN A 61 9.62 42.29 -0.01
N ASN A 62 8.41 41.82 0.26
CA ASN A 62 7.19 42.56 -0.07
C ASN A 62 6.16 42.56 1.06
N ILE A 63 6.57 42.20 2.28
CA ILE A 63 5.68 42.13 3.44
C ILE A 63 4.93 43.44 3.74
N TRP A 64 5.49 44.59 3.34
CA TRP A 64 4.84 45.89 3.49
C TRP A 64 3.53 46.01 2.69
N SER A 65 3.38 45.26 1.60
CA SER A 65 2.14 45.25 0.81
C SER A 65 1.06 44.36 1.41
N PHE A 66 1.35 43.62 2.48
CA PHE A 66 0.36 42.83 3.19
C PHE A 66 -0.44 43.72 4.15
N ASP A 67 -1.75 43.74 3.91
CA ASP A 67 -2.76 44.47 4.67
C ASP A 67 -3.69 43.48 5.39
N PRO A 68 -3.61 43.37 6.73
CA PRO A 68 -4.45 42.48 7.52
C PRO A 68 -5.96 42.72 7.36
N GLU A 69 -6.37 43.95 7.04
CA GLU A 69 -7.78 44.32 6.82
C GLU A 69 -8.33 43.72 5.52
N LYS A 70 -7.47 43.48 4.53
CA LYS A 70 -7.85 42.91 3.22
C LYS A 70 -7.86 41.38 3.20
N GLY A 71 -7.36 40.72 4.25
CA GLY A 71 -7.44 39.26 4.38
C GLY A 71 -6.32 38.64 5.21
N LYS A 72 -6.48 37.35 5.53
CA LYS A 72 -5.50 36.61 6.34
C LYS A 72 -4.21 36.34 5.56
N PHE A 73 -3.08 36.40 6.26
CA PHE A 73 -1.74 36.13 5.70
C PHE A 73 -1.66 34.80 4.93
N LYS A 74 -2.32 33.75 5.44
CA LYS A 74 -2.42 32.43 4.78
C LYS A 74 -2.89 32.51 3.32
N TYR A 75 -3.90 33.34 3.04
CA TYR A 75 -4.44 33.49 1.68
C TYR A 75 -3.53 34.37 0.82
N TRP A 76 -2.93 35.40 1.42
CA TRP A 76 -1.98 36.27 0.75
C TRP A 76 -0.72 35.53 0.28
N ILE A 77 -0.10 34.72 1.16
CA ILE A 77 1.07 33.90 0.77
C ILE A 77 0.72 32.82 -0.25
N THR A 78 -0.51 32.27 -0.21
CA THR A 78 -1.00 31.31 -1.20
C THR A 78 -1.13 31.94 -2.59
N ALA A 79 -1.56 33.20 -2.68
CA ALA A 79 -1.61 33.93 -3.94
C ALA A 79 -0.21 34.15 -4.53
N ILE A 80 0.76 34.59 -3.69
CA ILE A 80 2.16 34.75 -4.09
C ILE A 80 2.74 33.41 -4.59
N ALA A 81 2.49 32.33 -3.85
CA ALA A 81 2.91 30.97 -4.22
C ALA A 81 2.42 30.55 -5.60
N LYS A 82 1.15 30.83 -5.89
CA LYS A 82 0.55 30.50 -7.18
C LYS A 82 1.15 31.32 -8.33
N TYR A 83 1.33 32.62 -8.16
CA TYR A 83 1.92 33.48 -9.20
C TYR A 83 3.38 33.09 -9.48
N LYS A 84 4.18 32.89 -8.44
CA LYS A 84 5.58 32.43 -8.58
C LYS A 84 5.67 31.09 -9.30
N ALA A 85 4.81 30.14 -8.97
CA ALA A 85 4.79 28.84 -9.64
C ALA A 85 4.36 28.94 -11.11
N ILE A 86 3.47 29.87 -11.46
CA ILE A 86 3.08 30.12 -12.87
C ILE A 86 4.26 30.71 -13.64
N ASP A 87 5.00 31.65 -13.04
CA ASP A 87 6.17 32.26 -13.69
C ASP A 87 7.31 31.24 -13.87
N TYR A 88 7.56 30.39 -12.87
CA TYR A 88 8.47 29.25 -12.99
C TYR A 88 8.03 28.31 -14.12
N LYS A 89 6.74 27.97 -14.18
CA LYS A 89 6.20 27.12 -15.23
C LYS A 89 6.45 27.70 -16.62
N ARG A 90 6.30 29.03 -16.79
CA ARG A 90 6.56 29.73 -18.05
C ARG A 90 8.05 29.73 -18.41
N LYS A 91 8.92 30.00 -17.44
CA LYS A 91 10.38 29.99 -17.62
C LYS A 91 10.88 28.60 -18.04
N LEU A 92 10.44 27.55 -17.34
CA LEU A 92 10.81 26.16 -17.62
C LEU A 92 10.26 25.67 -18.96
N PHE A 93 9.09 26.18 -19.39
CA PHE A 93 8.56 25.89 -20.73
C PHE A 93 9.39 26.56 -21.84
N ASN A 94 9.88 27.78 -21.61
CA ASN A 94 10.68 28.51 -22.59
C ASN A 94 12.13 27.99 -22.68
N GLU A 95 12.70 27.49 -21.57
CA GLU A 95 14.02 26.85 -21.54
C GLU A 95 14.03 25.47 -22.21
N SER A 96 12.86 24.84 -22.36
CA SER A 96 12.68 23.57 -23.08
C SER A 96 12.30 23.74 -24.57
N THR A 97 12.14 24.97 -25.05
CA THR A 97 11.79 25.30 -26.44
C THR A 97 12.89 26.09 -27.15
N ASN A 98 14.15 25.65 -27.03
CA ASN A 98 15.23 26.12 -27.89
C ASN A 98 15.52 25.18 -29.08
N ASP A 99 14.64 24.22 -29.33
CA ASP A 99 14.54 23.53 -30.62
C ASP A 99 13.23 23.92 -31.31
N SER A 100 13.39 24.25 -32.59
CA SER A 100 12.50 24.99 -33.48
C SER A 100 11.02 24.59 -33.47
N VAL A 101 10.22 25.65 -33.60
CA VAL A 101 8.79 25.71 -33.96
C VAL A 101 8.53 24.95 -35.27
N ASP A 102 7.41 24.21 -35.30
CA ASP A 102 6.70 23.60 -36.45
C ASP A 102 6.63 22.06 -36.47
N ASN A 103 5.81 21.49 -35.58
CA ASN A 103 4.69 20.62 -35.98
C ASN A 103 3.93 20.14 -34.74
N TYR A 104 2.65 20.47 -34.68
CA TYR A 104 1.70 19.91 -33.73
C TYR A 104 1.45 18.45 -34.11
N ASP A 105 1.91 17.50 -33.29
CA ASP A 105 1.25 16.20 -33.17
C ASP A 105 1.22 15.76 -31.70
N PHE A 106 0.01 15.55 -31.18
CA PHE A 106 -0.22 15.10 -29.82
C PHE A 106 -0.04 13.58 -29.77
N GLN A 107 1.21 13.11 -29.82
CA GLN A 107 1.51 11.69 -29.57
C GLN A 107 1.84 11.48 -28.10
N CYS A 108 0.89 10.83 -27.43
CA CYS A 108 0.94 10.49 -26.01
C CYS A 108 1.54 9.09 -25.89
N ASP A 109 2.86 9.00 -25.79
CA ASP A 109 3.51 7.75 -25.39
C ASP A 109 3.42 7.59 -23.87
N ILE A 110 2.28 7.03 -23.46
CA ILE A 110 2.08 6.42 -22.15
C ILE A 110 1.88 4.94 -22.41
N ASN A 111 2.83 4.12 -21.94
CA ASN A 111 2.78 2.66 -21.98
C ASN A 111 1.40 2.13 -21.59
N THR A 112 0.88 1.25 -22.43
CA THR A 112 -0.54 1.10 -22.75
C THR A 112 -1.36 0.22 -21.80
N GLU A 113 -0.85 -0.19 -20.63
CA GLU A 113 -1.56 -1.16 -19.77
C GLU A 113 -2.13 -0.64 -18.43
N HIS A 114 -1.76 0.56 -17.97
CA HIS A 114 -2.26 1.10 -16.68
C HIS A 114 -3.30 2.24 -16.79
N THR A 115 -3.78 2.58 -17.98
CA THR A 115 -4.63 3.79 -18.21
C THR A 115 -6.01 3.53 -18.80
N ILE A 116 -6.44 2.27 -18.93
CA ILE A 116 -7.73 1.97 -19.56
C ILE A 116 -8.91 2.35 -18.64
N ILE A 117 -8.73 2.38 -17.31
CA ILE A 117 -9.85 2.60 -16.36
C ILE A 117 -10.02 4.09 -15.95
N SER A 118 -9.13 5.00 -16.34
CA SER A 118 -9.24 6.43 -15.98
C SER A 118 -9.57 7.37 -17.15
N LYS A 119 -9.53 6.90 -18.41
CA LYS A 119 -9.83 7.75 -19.58
C LYS A 119 -11.32 8.00 -19.79
N GLU A 120 -12.20 7.05 -19.49
CA GLU A 120 -13.66 7.22 -19.67
C GLU A 120 -14.24 8.18 -18.64
N ASN A 121 -13.97 7.96 -17.34
CA ASN A 121 -14.40 8.87 -16.27
C ASN A 121 -13.86 10.30 -16.45
N ARG A 122 -12.62 10.46 -16.92
CA ARG A 122 -12.04 11.79 -17.17
C ARG A 122 -12.71 12.50 -18.35
N LYS A 123 -13.05 11.78 -19.43
CA LYS A 123 -13.71 12.35 -20.61
C LYS A 123 -15.13 12.80 -20.28
N GLU A 124 -15.87 12.02 -19.50
CA GLU A 124 -17.24 12.38 -19.11
C GLU A 124 -17.27 13.58 -18.15
N ILE A 125 -16.37 13.62 -17.16
CA ILE A 125 -16.25 14.76 -16.25
C ILE A 125 -15.86 16.04 -17.01
N LEU A 126 -14.91 15.95 -17.94
CA LEU A 126 -14.49 17.11 -18.73
C LEU A 126 -15.56 17.58 -19.71
N ARG A 127 -16.35 16.67 -20.30
CA ARG A 127 -17.54 17.02 -21.10
C ARG A 127 -18.55 17.76 -20.25
N ALA A 128 -18.92 17.21 -19.09
CA ALA A 128 -19.87 17.84 -18.17
C ALA A 128 -19.42 19.23 -17.68
N ILE A 129 -18.11 19.44 -17.47
CA ILE A 129 -17.53 20.75 -17.12
C ILE A 129 -17.55 21.72 -18.31
N ASN A 130 -17.35 21.23 -19.53
CA ASN A 130 -17.37 22.05 -20.73
C ASN A 130 -18.78 22.42 -21.19
N ASP A 131 -19.79 21.61 -20.87
CA ASP A 131 -21.20 21.89 -21.17
C ASP A 131 -21.82 22.88 -20.16
N MET A 132 -21.09 23.30 -19.13
CA MET A 132 -21.52 24.35 -18.21
C MET A 132 -21.45 25.73 -18.87
N LYS A 133 -22.43 26.59 -18.57
CA LYS A 133 -22.39 28.01 -18.94
C LYS A 133 -21.16 28.68 -18.33
N ASP A 134 -20.53 29.61 -19.04
CA ASP A 134 -19.21 30.17 -18.67
C ASP A 134 -19.13 30.69 -17.23
N LEU A 135 -20.15 31.41 -16.76
CA LEU A 135 -20.18 31.89 -15.37
C LEU A 135 -20.26 30.75 -14.35
N ASP A 136 -21.06 29.72 -14.64
CA ASP A 136 -21.24 28.57 -13.75
C ASP A 136 -19.97 27.69 -13.74
N LYS A 137 -19.32 27.51 -14.90
CA LYS A 137 -18.03 26.86 -15.04
C LYS A 137 -16.95 27.59 -14.23
N GLN A 138 -16.90 28.92 -14.32
CA GLN A 138 -15.92 29.72 -13.58
C GLN A 138 -16.17 29.68 -12.06
N ILE A 139 -17.43 29.74 -11.61
CA ILE A 139 -17.78 29.58 -10.19
C ILE A 139 -17.38 28.18 -9.71
N PHE A 140 -17.65 27.14 -10.50
CA PHE A 140 -17.30 25.76 -10.17
C PHE A 140 -15.78 25.57 -10.04
N ILE A 141 -15.01 26.07 -11.02
CA ILE A 141 -13.54 26.04 -10.98
C ILE A 141 -13.03 26.83 -9.76
N ARG A 142 -13.51 28.05 -9.55
CA ARG A 142 -13.03 28.90 -8.44
C ARG A 142 -13.37 28.32 -7.08
N ARG A 143 -14.58 27.76 -6.92
CA ARG A 143 -15.01 27.18 -5.65
C ARG A 143 -14.36 25.83 -5.34
N TYR A 144 -14.30 24.93 -6.32
CA TYR A 144 -13.93 23.53 -6.07
C TYR A 144 -12.49 23.19 -6.47
N PHE A 145 -11.91 23.89 -7.45
CA PHE A 145 -10.51 23.69 -7.86
C PHE A 145 -9.57 24.75 -7.30
N LEU A 146 -10.03 25.98 -7.12
CA LEU A 146 -9.24 27.08 -6.55
C LEU A 146 -9.57 27.36 -5.07
N CYS A 147 -10.51 26.60 -4.50
CA CYS A 147 -10.95 26.68 -3.10
C CYS A 147 -11.28 28.10 -2.61
N GLU A 148 -11.75 28.95 -3.52
CA GLU A 148 -12.07 30.33 -3.23
C GLU A 148 -13.35 30.43 -2.40
N ASN A 149 -13.39 31.43 -1.52
CA ASN A 149 -14.54 31.62 -0.68
C ASN A 149 -15.74 32.11 -1.49
N ILE A 150 -16.94 31.60 -1.19
CA ILE A 150 -18.13 31.88 -1.98
C ILE A 150 -18.54 33.36 -1.88
N GLU A 151 -18.21 34.02 -0.77
CA GLU A 151 -18.37 35.48 -0.63
C GLU A 151 -17.48 36.24 -1.63
N ASN A 152 -16.21 35.84 -1.79
CA ASN A 152 -15.26 36.48 -2.71
C ASN A 152 -15.61 36.22 -4.18
N ILE A 153 -16.08 34.99 -4.49
CA ILE A 153 -16.56 34.66 -5.84
C ILE A 153 -17.80 35.51 -6.17
N ALA A 154 -18.75 35.63 -5.24
CA ALA A 154 -19.96 36.42 -5.43
C ALA A 154 -19.65 37.91 -5.63
N GLU A 155 -18.72 38.45 -4.85
CA GLU A 155 -18.25 39.83 -4.96
C GLU A 155 -17.57 40.09 -6.32
N SER A 156 -16.71 39.19 -6.78
CA SER A 156 -15.98 39.33 -8.05
C SER A 156 -16.86 39.28 -9.31
N TYR A 157 -18.09 38.77 -9.21
CA TYR A 157 -19.05 38.72 -10.32
C TYR A 157 -20.29 39.60 -10.08
N GLY A 158 -20.30 40.44 -9.04
CA GLY A 158 -21.43 41.31 -8.71
C GLY A 158 -22.74 40.56 -8.43
N LEU A 159 -22.66 39.34 -7.90
CA LEU A 159 -23.82 38.47 -7.68
C LEU A 159 -24.49 38.74 -6.33
N ASN A 160 -25.78 39.06 -6.36
CA ASN A 160 -26.53 39.50 -5.19
C ASN A 160 -26.95 38.33 -4.28
N ARG A 161 -26.84 38.49 -2.94
CA ARG A 161 -27.02 37.42 -1.91
C ARG A 161 -28.32 36.60 -2.03
N ARG A 162 -29.40 37.17 -2.57
CA ARG A 162 -30.69 36.49 -2.77
C ARG A 162 -30.70 35.49 -3.94
N ILE A 163 -29.84 35.67 -4.95
CA ILE A 163 -29.75 34.78 -6.12
C ILE A 163 -29.06 33.45 -5.76
N ASN A 164 -28.16 33.46 -4.76
CA ASN A 164 -27.46 32.28 -4.25
C ASN A 164 -28.40 31.16 -3.77
N ARG A 165 -29.52 31.48 -3.13
CA ARG A 165 -30.42 30.46 -2.57
C ARG A 165 -31.22 29.71 -3.63
N LYS A 166 -31.60 30.38 -4.73
CA LYS A 166 -32.37 29.79 -5.85
C LYS A 166 -31.49 29.05 -6.85
N ARG A 167 -30.27 29.53 -7.12
CA ARG A 167 -29.34 28.89 -8.06
C ARG A 167 -28.72 27.60 -7.48
N ASN A 168 -28.49 27.57 -6.16
CA ASN A 168 -28.09 26.36 -5.41
C ASN A 168 -29.09 25.19 -5.58
N PHE A 169 -30.40 25.45 -5.67
CA PHE A 169 -31.41 24.38 -5.81
C PHE A 169 -31.41 23.69 -7.19
N LYS A 170 -30.96 24.36 -8.26
CA LYS A 170 -30.74 23.71 -9.56
C LYS A 170 -29.38 23.01 -9.61
N PHE A 171 -28.37 23.57 -8.95
CA PHE A 171 -27.02 23.00 -8.87
C PHE A 171 -26.96 21.68 -8.07
N LEU A 172 -27.84 21.50 -7.09
CA LEU A 172 -27.98 20.25 -6.33
C LEU A 172 -28.38 19.04 -7.21
N LYS A 173 -29.07 19.25 -8.35
CA LYS A 173 -29.48 18.14 -9.25
C LYS A 173 -28.36 17.61 -10.16
N CYS A 174 -27.32 18.41 -10.41
CA CYS A 174 -26.16 17.96 -11.19
C CYS A 174 -25.03 17.47 -10.26
N ALA A 175 -24.87 18.11 -9.09
CA ALA A 175 -23.99 17.59 -8.04
C ALA A 175 -24.48 16.25 -7.46
N SER A 176 -25.79 15.96 -7.52
CA SER A 176 -26.35 14.69 -7.06
C SER A 176 -25.91 13.47 -7.86
N ILE A 177 -25.34 13.60 -9.07
CA ILE A 177 -24.86 12.43 -9.83
C ILE A 177 -23.46 11.99 -9.34
N ALA A 178 -22.62 12.93 -8.88
CA ALA A 178 -21.32 12.61 -8.26
C ALA A 178 -21.43 12.31 -6.75
N ALA A 179 -22.42 12.90 -6.06
CA ALA A 179 -22.69 12.63 -4.64
C ALA A 179 -23.58 11.38 -4.40
N ALA A 180 -24.25 10.85 -5.42
CA ALA A 180 -25.10 9.65 -5.30
C ALA A 180 -24.33 8.35 -5.03
N ILE A 181 -23.00 8.33 -5.22
CA ILE A 181 -22.17 7.16 -4.87
C ILE A 181 -21.83 7.17 -3.36
N SER A 182 -22.09 8.26 -2.63
CA SER A 182 -21.69 8.41 -1.22
C SER A 182 -22.83 8.43 -0.20
N LEU A 183 -24.09 8.22 -0.62
CA LEU A 183 -25.27 8.30 0.25
C LEU A 183 -26.24 7.14 0.01
N ILE A 184 -25.78 5.92 0.23
CA ILE A 184 -26.64 4.80 0.63
C ILE A 184 -26.02 4.16 1.88
N SER A 185 -26.39 4.68 3.05
CA SER A 185 -26.66 3.97 4.32
C SER A 185 -26.70 4.98 5.47
N ILE A 186 -27.78 5.78 5.52
CA ILE A 186 -28.19 6.44 6.76
C ILE A 186 -28.92 5.39 7.59
N THR A 187 -28.21 4.78 8.53
CA THR A 187 -28.68 4.43 9.88
C THR A 187 -27.48 3.91 10.67
N GLY A 188 -27.01 4.70 11.63
CA GLY A 188 -25.89 4.34 12.51
C GLY A 188 -25.46 5.57 13.30
N ILE A 189 -26.07 5.76 14.46
CA ILE A 189 -25.80 6.89 15.35
C ILE A 189 -24.35 6.79 15.86
N GLY A 190 -23.52 7.74 15.41
CA GLY A 190 -22.17 8.00 15.91
C GLY A 190 -21.69 9.32 15.32
N MET A 191 -21.41 10.31 16.17
CA MET A 191 -21.10 11.69 15.78
C MET A 191 -20.07 11.80 14.65
N VAL A 192 -20.51 12.26 13.48
CA VAL A 192 -19.63 12.72 12.38
C VAL A 192 -19.12 14.10 12.76
N SER A 193 -17.86 14.21 13.20
CA SER A 193 -17.20 15.51 13.36
C SER A 193 -16.52 15.90 12.04
N PRO A 194 -16.91 16.99 11.38
CA PRO A 194 -16.28 17.48 10.15
C PRO A 194 -14.80 17.88 10.31
N ALA A 195 -14.30 18.00 11.54
CA ALA A 195 -12.96 18.53 11.83
C ALA A 195 -11.80 17.59 11.47
N PHE A 196 -12.06 16.30 11.20
CA PHE A 196 -11.02 15.29 10.93
C PHE A 196 -10.87 14.88 9.46
N ALA A 197 -11.72 15.42 8.57
CA ALA A 197 -11.67 15.17 7.13
C ALA A 197 -10.60 16.02 6.41
N GLU A 198 -9.40 16.18 6.98
CA GLU A 198 -8.26 16.70 6.22
C GLU A 198 -7.74 15.61 5.27
N ASN A 199 -7.75 15.90 3.98
CA ASN A 199 -7.32 15.02 2.91
C ASN A 199 -5.92 14.43 3.19
N ILE A 200 -5.85 13.11 3.38
CA ILE A 200 -4.61 12.33 3.26
C ILE A 200 -4.08 12.58 1.83
N PRO A 201 -2.76 12.61 1.55
CA PRO A 201 -2.29 12.42 0.17
C PRO A 201 -3.06 11.26 -0.42
N ILE A 202 -3.74 11.48 -1.54
CA ILE A 202 -4.65 10.50 -2.14
C ILE A 202 -3.81 9.26 -2.48
N LEU A 203 -3.75 8.30 -1.56
CA LEU A 203 -3.48 6.92 -1.90
C LEU A 203 -4.74 6.52 -2.66
N ASN A 204 -4.64 6.42 -4.00
CA ASN A 204 -5.77 6.02 -4.84
C ASN A 204 -6.40 4.72 -4.29
N SER A 205 -5.58 3.83 -3.74
CA SER A 205 -5.96 2.68 -2.91
C SER A 205 -4.81 2.38 -1.92
N ILE A 206 -5.14 2.29 -0.63
CA ILE A 206 -4.25 1.82 0.45
C ILE A 206 -3.93 0.34 0.24
N ILE A 207 -4.93 -0.48 -0.11
CA ILE A 207 -4.74 -1.91 -0.40
C ILE A 207 -3.70 -2.08 -1.50
N GLN A 208 -3.87 -1.37 -2.62
CA GLN A 208 -2.92 -1.40 -3.73
C GLN A 208 -1.53 -0.97 -3.29
N THR A 209 -1.42 0.18 -2.64
CA THR A 209 -0.10 0.76 -2.30
C THR A 209 0.70 -0.13 -1.35
N LEU A 210 0.05 -0.71 -0.35
CA LEU A 210 0.72 -1.59 0.60
C LEU A 210 1.07 -2.94 -0.03
N ASN A 211 0.23 -3.49 -0.91
CA ASN A 211 0.58 -4.70 -1.66
C ASN A 211 1.73 -4.45 -2.65
N ASP A 212 1.72 -3.37 -3.44
CA ASP A 212 2.80 -3.02 -4.38
C ASP A 212 4.16 -2.92 -3.66
N ARG A 213 4.17 -2.41 -2.42
CA ARG A 213 5.39 -2.34 -1.60
C ARG A 213 5.97 -3.72 -1.29
N LEU A 214 5.11 -4.73 -1.16
CA LEU A 214 5.46 -6.13 -0.94
C LEU A 214 5.77 -6.88 -2.25
N GLY A 215 5.77 -6.20 -3.40
CA GLY A 215 5.86 -6.81 -4.74
C GLY A 215 4.49 -7.29 -5.27
N SER A 216 3.44 -7.16 -4.47
CA SER A 216 2.02 -7.43 -4.70
C SER A 216 1.31 -6.72 -5.85
N HIS A 217 1.67 -6.86 -7.12
CA HIS A 217 1.06 -6.06 -8.22
C HIS A 217 -0.33 -6.50 -8.73
N GLY A 218 -1.14 -7.13 -7.87
CA GLY A 218 -2.53 -7.46 -8.21
C GLY A 218 -3.36 -6.18 -8.45
N ASN A 219 -4.43 -6.25 -9.25
CA ASN A 219 -5.25 -5.08 -9.55
C ASN A 219 -6.26 -4.74 -8.42
N TYR A 220 -5.78 -4.60 -7.19
CA TYR A 220 -6.62 -4.39 -6.00
C TYR A 220 -7.55 -3.18 -6.15
N SER A 221 -7.00 -2.05 -6.60
CA SER A 221 -7.73 -0.78 -6.70
C SER A 221 -8.96 -0.83 -7.62
N LYS A 222 -8.98 -1.72 -8.62
CA LYS A 222 -10.13 -1.92 -9.50
C LYS A 222 -11.27 -2.68 -8.82
N TYR A 223 -10.92 -3.67 -7.99
CA TYR A 223 -11.90 -4.57 -7.37
C TYR A 223 -12.22 -4.18 -5.92
N SER A 224 -11.55 -3.16 -5.37
CA SER A 224 -11.84 -2.57 -4.08
C SER A 224 -13.08 -1.69 -4.13
N GLN A 225 -14.02 -1.95 -3.23
CA GLN A 225 -15.16 -1.08 -3.01
C GLN A 225 -14.77 0.04 -2.05
N LEU A 226 -15.03 1.29 -2.44
CA LEU A 226 -14.86 2.44 -1.54
C LEU A 226 -15.90 2.40 -0.42
N ILE A 227 -15.42 2.52 0.82
CA ILE A 227 -16.27 2.57 2.03
C ILE A 227 -16.28 3.98 2.61
N ASN A 228 -15.09 4.56 2.81
CA ASN A 228 -14.84 5.92 3.33
C ASN A 228 -15.67 6.31 4.57
N LYS A 229 -15.98 5.35 5.45
CA LYS A 229 -16.68 5.61 6.72
C LYS A 229 -15.66 5.93 7.80
N SER A 230 -15.92 6.96 8.60
CA SER A 230 -15.02 7.40 9.68
C SER A 230 -15.77 7.52 11.00
N VAL A 231 -15.14 7.04 12.07
CA VAL A 231 -15.63 7.17 13.45
C VAL A 231 -14.51 7.74 14.30
N THR A 232 -14.85 8.66 15.21
CA THR A 232 -13.89 9.22 16.17
C THR A 232 -14.30 8.87 17.59
N SER A 233 -13.35 8.34 18.36
CA SER A 233 -13.53 8.02 19.77
C SER A 233 -12.23 8.30 20.50
N ASN A 234 -12.30 8.89 21.69
CA ASN A 234 -11.13 9.18 22.54
C ASN A 234 -9.95 9.85 21.83
N GLY A 235 -10.24 10.81 20.94
CA GLY A 235 -9.22 11.59 20.22
C GLY A 235 -8.51 10.83 19.09
N VAL A 236 -9.03 9.66 18.70
CA VAL A 236 -8.54 8.87 17.57
C VAL A 236 -9.68 8.66 16.57
N THR A 237 -9.43 9.00 15.32
CA THR A 237 -10.30 8.75 14.18
C THR A 237 -9.82 7.51 13.45
N LEU A 238 -10.68 6.50 13.33
CA LEU A 238 -10.49 5.37 12.44
C LEU A 238 -11.38 5.57 11.21
N THR A 239 -10.80 5.41 10.03
CA THR A 239 -11.48 5.45 8.74
C THR A 239 -11.33 4.11 8.07
N ILE A 240 -12.44 3.47 7.71
CA ILE A 240 -12.45 2.35 6.76
C ILE A 240 -12.51 2.97 5.37
N ASN A 241 -11.40 2.95 4.64
CA ASN A 241 -11.26 3.61 3.35
C ASN A 241 -11.91 2.78 2.24
N GLU A 242 -11.56 1.51 2.19
CA GLU A 242 -11.95 0.58 1.14
C GLU A 242 -11.99 -0.84 1.69
N ALA A 243 -12.76 -1.70 1.03
CA ALA A 243 -12.81 -3.12 1.35
C ALA A 243 -13.03 -3.95 0.08
N MET A 244 -12.55 -5.18 0.07
CA MET A 244 -12.86 -6.15 -0.97
C MET A 244 -12.90 -7.55 -0.39
N ALA A 245 -13.62 -8.44 -1.05
CA ALA A 245 -13.61 -9.86 -0.72
C ALA A 245 -13.59 -10.72 -1.97
N ASP A 246 -13.09 -11.93 -1.80
CA ASP A 246 -13.27 -13.02 -2.76
C ASP A 246 -14.05 -14.18 -2.12
N GLY A 247 -13.84 -15.41 -2.59
CA GLY A 247 -14.50 -16.59 -2.04
C GLY A 247 -13.92 -17.12 -0.71
N SER A 248 -12.75 -16.65 -0.28
CA SER A 248 -11.99 -17.17 0.87
C SER A 248 -11.47 -16.09 1.82
N LYS A 249 -11.45 -14.82 1.43
CA LYS A 249 -10.91 -13.74 2.26
C LYS A 249 -11.59 -12.38 2.06
N LEU A 250 -11.39 -11.53 3.05
CA LEU A 250 -11.73 -10.10 3.06
C LEU A 250 -10.45 -9.30 3.31
N ILE A 251 -10.27 -8.23 2.54
CA ILE A 251 -9.19 -7.27 2.70
C ILE A 251 -9.80 -5.90 3.01
N ILE A 252 -9.39 -5.30 4.12
CA ILE A 252 -9.83 -3.97 4.55
C ILE A 252 -8.65 -3.01 4.51
N GLY A 253 -8.78 -1.90 3.78
CA GLY A 253 -7.85 -0.77 3.83
C GLY A 253 -8.37 0.32 4.77
N TYR A 254 -7.54 0.77 5.72
CA TYR A 254 -7.95 1.71 6.75
C TYR A 254 -6.89 2.76 7.07
N THR A 255 -7.33 3.86 7.67
CA THR A 255 -6.49 4.94 8.19
C THR A 255 -6.82 5.19 9.66
N VAL A 256 -5.80 5.33 10.49
CA VAL A 256 -5.92 5.82 11.87
C VAL A 256 -5.28 7.20 11.96
N LYS A 257 -6.00 8.18 12.51
CA LYS A 257 -5.51 9.52 12.79
C LYS A 257 -5.73 9.89 14.26
N SER A 258 -4.81 10.64 14.83
CA SER A 258 -5.02 11.28 16.14
C SER A 258 -4.39 12.66 16.18
N ASN A 259 -4.80 13.45 17.18
CA ASN A 259 -4.13 14.70 17.54
C ASN A 259 -2.86 14.48 18.37
N LYS A 260 -2.60 13.26 18.83
CA LYS A 260 -1.41 12.87 19.58
C LYS A 260 -0.66 11.77 18.84
N LYS A 261 0.61 11.60 19.22
CA LYS A 261 1.43 10.48 18.73
C LYS A 261 0.74 9.15 19.07
N ILE A 262 0.64 8.25 18.09
CA ILE A 262 0.11 6.90 18.28
C ILE A 262 1.21 5.90 17.90
N GLU A 263 1.37 4.85 18.70
CA GLU A 263 2.34 3.78 18.47
C GLU A 263 1.64 2.42 18.61
N GLY A 264 2.27 1.33 18.16
CA GLY A 264 1.75 -0.02 18.36
C GLY A 264 0.51 -0.37 17.54
N LEU A 265 0.21 0.36 16.46
CA LEU A 265 -0.87 -0.01 15.54
C LEU A 265 -0.49 -1.19 14.64
N GLU A 266 0.80 -1.40 14.40
CA GLU A 266 1.35 -2.54 13.63
C GLU A 266 1.03 -3.90 14.28
N SER A 267 0.81 -3.92 15.59
CA SER A 267 0.43 -5.11 16.36
C SER A 267 -1.07 -5.20 16.65
N SER A 268 -1.88 -4.28 16.12
CA SER A 268 -3.33 -4.27 16.32
C SER A 268 -4.03 -5.03 15.20
N SER A 269 -4.99 -5.90 15.53
CA SER A 269 -5.81 -6.62 14.55
C SER A 269 -7.29 -6.25 14.72
N LEU A 270 -7.93 -5.96 13.60
CA LEU A 270 -9.36 -5.69 13.46
C LEU A 270 -10.18 -6.99 13.39
N SER A 271 -9.57 -8.11 12.98
CA SER A 271 -10.25 -9.40 12.78
C SER A 271 -11.05 -9.87 13.99
N ARG A 272 -10.55 -9.65 15.21
CA ARG A 272 -11.24 -10.03 16.47
C ARG A 272 -12.58 -9.31 16.69
N PHE A 273 -12.82 -8.20 16.00
CA PHE A 273 -14.02 -7.38 16.14
C PHE A 273 -15.03 -7.57 15.01
N LEU A 274 -14.67 -8.40 14.04
CA LEU A 274 -15.39 -8.54 12.79
C LEU A 274 -16.53 -9.54 12.92
N LYS A 275 -17.71 -9.15 12.44
CA LYS A 275 -18.81 -10.05 12.11
C LYS A 275 -19.12 -9.97 10.63
N ILE A 276 -19.49 -11.11 10.07
CA ILE A 276 -19.99 -11.23 8.70
C ILE A 276 -21.39 -11.82 8.78
N ASN A 277 -22.37 -11.10 8.23
CA ASN A 277 -23.79 -11.47 8.29
C ASN A 277 -24.25 -11.82 9.72
N GLY A 278 -23.82 -11.02 10.69
CA GLY A 278 -24.13 -11.19 12.12
C GLY A 278 -23.36 -12.31 12.84
N LYS A 279 -22.52 -13.09 12.15
CA LYS A 279 -21.70 -14.16 12.74
C LYS A 279 -20.29 -13.66 13.01
N TYR A 280 -19.77 -13.91 14.21
CA TYR A 280 -18.35 -13.74 14.49
C TYR A 280 -17.51 -14.71 13.67
N ILE A 281 -16.26 -14.34 13.40
CA ILE A 281 -15.32 -15.23 12.77
C ILE A 281 -14.61 -16.04 13.85
N ASP A 282 -14.89 -17.35 13.90
CA ASP A 282 -14.12 -18.29 14.71
C ASP A 282 -12.85 -18.70 13.96
N GLY A 283 -11.68 -18.56 14.61
CA GLY A 283 -10.43 -19.13 14.13
C GLY A 283 -9.91 -18.59 12.78
N SER A 284 -10.08 -17.29 12.50
CA SER A 284 -9.49 -16.71 11.27
C SER A 284 -7.97 -16.73 11.28
N THR A 285 -7.41 -16.96 10.09
CA THR A 285 -6.01 -16.66 9.78
C THR A 285 -5.96 -15.43 8.90
N GLY A 286 -4.84 -14.71 8.89
CA GLY A 286 -4.78 -13.43 8.22
C GLY A 286 -3.40 -12.81 8.23
N SER A 287 -3.28 -11.71 7.52
CA SER A 287 -2.09 -10.87 7.56
C SER A 287 -2.48 -9.41 7.73
N ALA A 288 -1.66 -8.68 8.47
CA ALA A 288 -1.78 -7.23 8.57
C ALA A 288 -0.51 -6.61 8.01
N SER A 289 -0.68 -5.50 7.30
CA SER A 289 0.43 -4.68 6.84
C SER A 289 0.08 -3.22 7.07
N GLY A 290 1.05 -2.36 7.28
CA GLY A 290 0.78 -0.95 7.43
C GLY A 290 2.01 -0.15 7.73
N ASN A 291 1.84 1.17 7.72
CA ASN A 291 2.92 2.13 7.87
C ASN A 291 2.42 3.43 8.49
N TYR A 292 3.26 4.01 9.32
CA TYR A 292 3.11 5.39 9.75
C TYR A 292 3.48 6.33 8.60
N ILE A 293 2.53 7.18 8.21
CA ILE A 293 2.80 8.32 7.32
C ILE A 293 3.54 9.42 8.10
N ASN A 294 3.17 9.57 9.38
CA ASN A 294 3.85 10.40 10.37
C ASN A 294 3.46 9.90 11.78
N SER A 295 3.94 10.57 12.82
CA SER A 295 3.69 10.20 14.23
C SER A 295 2.21 10.13 14.62
N CYS A 296 1.32 10.78 13.87
CA CYS A 296 -0.10 10.93 14.19
C CYS A 296 -1.02 10.28 13.15
N THR A 297 -0.48 9.67 12.10
CA THR A 297 -1.24 9.08 10.99
C THR A 297 -0.64 7.74 10.58
N TYR A 298 -1.47 6.70 10.63
CA TYR A 298 -1.14 5.35 10.22
C TYR A 298 -2.10 4.90 9.11
N VAL A 299 -1.58 4.22 8.10
CA VAL A 299 -2.37 3.52 7.10
C VAL A 299 -2.10 2.03 7.21
N GLY A 300 -3.14 1.21 7.13
CA GLY A 300 -3.04 -0.23 7.28
C GLY A 300 -3.97 -0.98 6.36
N THR A 301 -3.63 -2.24 6.14
CA THR A 301 -4.47 -3.24 5.51
C THR A 301 -4.54 -4.46 6.39
N GLU A 302 -5.70 -5.11 6.41
CA GLU A 302 -5.87 -6.40 7.05
C GLU A 302 -6.57 -7.36 6.11
N GLU A 303 -5.91 -8.48 5.83
CA GLU A 303 -6.40 -9.61 5.06
C GLU A 303 -6.83 -10.71 6.03
N ILE A 304 -8.08 -11.12 5.93
CA ILE A 304 -8.75 -12.02 6.87
C ILE A 304 -9.32 -13.18 6.06
N HIS A 305 -8.79 -14.38 6.28
CA HIS A 305 -9.27 -15.62 5.66
C HIS A 305 -10.42 -16.21 6.48
N THR A 306 -11.52 -16.52 5.79
CA THR A 306 -12.67 -17.18 6.40
C THR A 306 -13.58 -17.81 5.33
N ASP A 307 -14.16 -18.97 5.66
CA ASP A 307 -15.12 -19.66 4.81
C ASP A 307 -16.51 -19.01 4.78
N LEU A 308 -16.76 -17.99 5.62
CA LEU A 308 -18.05 -17.29 5.67
C LEU A 308 -18.40 -16.61 4.34
N PHE A 309 -17.41 -16.35 3.47
CA PHE A 309 -17.64 -15.77 2.15
C PHE A 309 -18.08 -16.78 1.09
N LYS A 310 -17.98 -18.09 1.34
CA LYS A 310 -18.12 -19.11 0.29
C LYS A 310 -19.47 -19.07 -0.43
N ASN A 311 -20.56 -18.92 0.31
CA ASN A 311 -21.93 -19.17 -0.17
C ASN A 311 -22.80 -17.93 -0.40
N SER A 312 -22.23 -16.72 -0.35
CA SER A 312 -23.01 -15.50 -0.67
C SER A 312 -22.22 -14.62 -1.63
N SER A 313 -22.92 -13.77 -2.39
CA SER A 313 -22.29 -12.77 -3.28
C SER A 313 -22.09 -11.44 -2.57
N ASN A 314 -23.04 -11.08 -1.71
CA ASN A 314 -23.06 -9.88 -0.91
C ASN A 314 -23.04 -10.26 0.57
N PHE A 315 -22.32 -9.49 1.37
CA PHE A 315 -22.18 -9.73 2.81
C PHE A 315 -22.21 -8.42 3.56
N ASN A 316 -22.85 -8.43 4.72
CA ASN A 316 -22.81 -7.34 5.68
C ASN A 316 -21.62 -7.56 6.60
N VAL A 317 -20.83 -6.51 6.75
CA VAL A 317 -19.63 -6.45 7.58
C VAL A 317 -19.90 -5.51 8.74
N ASP A 318 -19.82 -6.04 9.96
CA ASP A 318 -19.87 -5.27 11.20
C ASP A 318 -18.48 -5.29 11.85
N LEU A 319 -17.90 -4.12 12.08
CA LEU A 319 -16.65 -3.95 12.84
C LEU A 319 -16.94 -3.14 14.08
N ASN A 320 -17.00 -3.81 15.23
CA ASN A 320 -17.30 -3.17 16.52
C ASN A 320 -16.05 -3.13 17.38
N ILE A 321 -15.22 -2.11 17.16
CA ILE A 321 -13.88 -2.02 17.76
C ILE A 321 -13.99 -1.26 19.07
N ASP A 322 -13.55 -1.87 20.16
CA ASP A 322 -13.52 -1.26 21.50
C ASP A 322 -12.13 -0.79 21.94
N GLU A 323 -11.10 -1.10 21.13
CA GLU A 323 -9.71 -0.78 21.42
C GLU A 323 -8.88 -0.75 20.13
N LEU A 324 -8.07 0.30 19.98
CA LEU A 324 -7.05 0.43 18.94
C LEU A 324 -5.70 0.64 19.61
N SER A 325 -4.75 -0.27 19.40
CA SER A 325 -3.52 -0.34 20.18
C SER A 325 -3.83 -0.35 21.68
N ASN A 326 -3.30 0.62 22.44
CA ASN A 326 -3.55 0.77 23.88
C ASN A 326 -4.66 1.79 24.20
N ILE A 327 -5.43 2.23 23.19
CA ILE A 327 -6.45 3.26 23.33
C ILE A 327 -7.82 2.60 23.30
N ARG A 328 -8.47 2.52 24.47
CA ARG A 328 -9.88 2.11 24.57
C ARG A 328 -10.78 3.16 23.93
N GLY A 329 -11.85 2.74 23.29
CA GLY A 329 -12.83 3.61 22.64
C GLY A 329 -13.98 2.82 22.07
N LYS A 330 -14.76 3.42 21.16
CA LYS A 330 -15.82 2.74 20.41
C LYS A 330 -15.81 3.22 18.97
N TRP A 331 -15.38 2.35 18.05
CA TRP A 331 -15.40 2.60 16.61
C TRP A 331 -16.22 1.50 15.94
N ASN A 332 -17.48 1.82 15.66
CA ASN A 332 -18.44 0.88 15.09
C ASN A 332 -18.67 1.20 13.61
N PHE A 333 -18.51 0.21 12.74
CA PHE A 333 -18.78 0.31 11.32
C PHE A 333 -19.73 -0.78 10.89
N GLU A 334 -20.66 -0.43 10.01
CA GLU A 334 -21.53 -1.36 9.29
C GLU A 334 -21.46 -0.99 7.81
N PHE A 335 -21.14 -1.95 6.95
CA PHE A 335 -21.14 -1.77 5.50
C PHE A 335 -21.35 -3.09 4.78
N SER A 336 -21.83 -3.04 3.55
CA SER A 336 -21.97 -4.22 2.69
C SER A 336 -20.85 -4.25 1.65
N ILE A 337 -20.39 -5.45 1.32
CA ILE A 337 -19.41 -5.69 0.26
C ILE A 337 -19.94 -6.74 -0.72
N SER A 338 -19.54 -6.63 -1.98
CA SER A 338 -19.80 -7.64 -3.02
C SER A 338 -18.50 -8.24 -3.52
N LYS A 339 -18.47 -9.55 -3.78
CA LYS A 339 -17.35 -10.23 -4.45
C LYS A 339 -17.56 -10.45 -5.95
N ASP A 340 -18.72 -10.06 -6.49
CA ASP A 340 -19.17 -10.48 -7.82
C ASP A 340 -18.25 -10.02 -8.94
N GLU A 341 -17.75 -8.78 -8.90
CA GLU A 341 -16.87 -8.27 -9.95
C GLU A 341 -15.54 -9.04 -10.00
N LEU A 342 -14.97 -9.34 -8.83
CA LEU A 342 -13.72 -10.10 -8.75
C LEU A 342 -13.92 -11.55 -9.19
N VAL A 343 -14.98 -12.21 -8.71
CA VAL A 343 -15.32 -13.59 -9.08
C VAL A 343 -15.60 -13.71 -10.58
N LYS A 344 -16.33 -12.75 -11.17
CA LYS A 344 -16.61 -12.71 -12.62
C LYS A 344 -15.35 -12.63 -13.47
N ASN A 345 -14.30 -11.98 -12.97
CA ASN A 345 -13.01 -11.84 -13.66
C ASN A 345 -11.99 -12.91 -13.23
N SER A 346 -12.41 -13.92 -12.46
CA SER A 346 -11.56 -15.03 -12.02
C SER A 346 -11.88 -16.30 -12.81
N ARG A 347 -10.89 -17.18 -12.97
CA ARG A 347 -11.10 -18.55 -13.48
C ARG A 347 -10.89 -19.56 -12.39
N ILE A 348 -11.79 -20.54 -12.33
CA ILE A 348 -11.78 -21.59 -11.31
C ILE A 348 -11.61 -22.94 -12.00
N PHE A 349 -10.59 -23.68 -11.60
CA PHE A 349 -10.34 -25.06 -12.02
C PHE A 349 -10.59 -25.99 -10.84
N LYS A 350 -11.18 -27.17 -11.08
CA LYS A 350 -11.46 -28.19 -10.07
C LYS A 350 -10.81 -29.51 -10.48
N PRO A 351 -9.48 -29.62 -10.34
CA PRO A 351 -8.76 -30.80 -10.81
C PRO A 351 -9.08 -32.07 -10.00
N ASP A 352 -9.54 -31.94 -8.74
CA ASP A 352 -9.82 -33.04 -7.81
C ASP A 352 -8.68 -34.08 -7.75
N LYS A 353 -7.45 -33.56 -7.70
CA LYS A 353 -6.25 -34.39 -7.80
C LYS A 353 -5.81 -34.87 -6.43
N LYS A 354 -5.93 -36.17 -6.21
CA LYS A 354 -5.41 -36.86 -5.02
C LYS A 354 -3.90 -37.06 -5.11
N ILE A 355 -3.22 -36.80 -3.99
CA ILE A 355 -1.77 -36.89 -3.82
C ILE A 355 -1.51 -37.68 -2.55
N ASP A 356 -0.63 -38.67 -2.64
CA ASP A 356 -0.16 -39.42 -1.49
C ASP A 356 1.23 -38.92 -1.09
N LEU A 357 1.32 -38.20 0.03
CA LEU A 357 2.58 -37.72 0.59
C LEU A 357 3.00 -38.65 1.73
N PRO A 358 4.30 -38.66 2.13
CA PRO A 358 4.78 -39.52 3.21
C PRO A 358 3.98 -39.37 4.53
N ASP A 359 3.64 -38.14 4.90
CA ASP A 359 3.03 -37.81 6.20
C ASP A 359 1.53 -37.47 6.12
N SER A 360 0.95 -37.39 4.91
CA SER A 360 -0.43 -36.95 4.71
C SER A 360 -1.00 -37.45 3.38
N THR A 361 -2.31 -37.60 3.29
CA THR A 361 -3.02 -37.58 2.01
C THR A 361 -3.49 -36.15 1.73
N ALA A 362 -3.42 -35.72 0.48
CA ALA A 362 -3.88 -34.39 0.07
C ALA A 362 -4.72 -34.49 -1.21
N ASN A 363 -5.64 -33.55 -1.40
CA ASN A 363 -6.47 -33.39 -2.58
C ASN A 363 -6.39 -31.94 -3.03
N ILE A 364 -6.10 -31.70 -4.31
CA ILE A 364 -6.21 -30.36 -4.89
C ILE A 364 -7.68 -30.14 -5.26
N ASP A 365 -8.41 -29.46 -4.37
CA ASP A 365 -9.86 -29.29 -4.51
C ASP A 365 -10.20 -28.30 -5.63
N LYS A 366 -9.52 -27.15 -5.63
CA LYS A 366 -9.70 -26.11 -6.65
C LYS A 366 -8.47 -25.21 -6.76
N ILE A 367 -8.33 -24.59 -7.92
CA ILE A 367 -7.38 -23.51 -8.18
C ILE A 367 -8.17 -22.31 -8.68
N VAL A 368 -7.88 -21.14 -8.14
CA VAL A 368 -8.51 -19.87 -8.55
C VAL A 368 -7.42 -18.96 -9.09
N PHE A 369 -7.55 -18.56 -10.35
CA PHE A 369 -6.75 -17.50 -10.95
C PHE A 369 -7.58 -16.23 -10.96
N SER A 370 -7.28 -15.31 -10.05
CA SER A 370 -7.96 -14.02 -9.93
C SER A 370 -7.08 -12.89 -10.48
N PRO A 371 -7.66 -11.72 -10.76
CA PRO A 371 -6.89 -10.51 -11.07
C PRO A 371 -5.94 -10.01 -9.97
N ILE A 372 -6.08 -10.50 -8.73
CA ILE A 372 -5.27 -10.06 -7.59
C ILE A 372 -4.29 -11.12 -7.07
N ASP A 373 -4.59 -12.40 -7.27
CA ASP A 373 -3.80 -13.53 -6.78
C ASP A 373 -4.10 -14.83 -7.54
N THR A 374 -3.33 -15.86 -7.22
CA THR A 374 -3.60 -17.25 -7.58
C THR A 374 -3.67 -18.07 -6.30
N SER A 375 -4.77 -18.80 -6.10
CA SER A 375 -5.01 -19.57 -4.87
C SER A 375 -5.17 -21.05 -5.18
N ILE A 376 -4.42 -21.90 -4.48
CA ILE A 376 -4.53 -23.36 -4.56
C ILE A 376 -5.15 -23.86 -3.25
N PHE A 377 -6.32 -24.49 -3.35
CA PHE A 377 -7.05 -25.03 -2.21
C PHE A 377 -6.80 -26.52 -2.10
N VAL A 378 -6.40 -26.94 -0.91
CA VAL A 378 -5.95 -28.31 -0.63
C VAL A 378 -6.66 -28.83 0.60
N SER A 379 -7.36 -29.95 0.49
CA SER A 379 -7.89 -30.69 1.64
C SER A 379 -7.13 -31.99 1.84
N GLY A 380 -7.20 -32.58 3.03
CA GLY A 380 -6.54 -33.86 3.24
C GLY A 380 -6.58 -34.37 4.66
N ASN A 381 -5.76 -35.38 4.94
CA ASN A 381 -5.67 -36.01 6.26
C ASN A 381 -4.21 -36.32 6.64
N VAL A 382 -3.83 -36.06 7.89
CA VAL A 382 -2.50 -36.35 8.42
C VAL A 382 -2.38 -37.83 8.80
N LYS A 383 -1.39 -38.53 8.24
CA LYS A 383 -1.16 -39.97 8.46
C LYS A 383 -0.55 -40.30 9.82
N THR A 384 0.24 -39.40 10.42
CA THR A 384 1.00 -39.70 11.65
C THR A 384 0.79 -38.68 12.77
N LYS A 385 0.70 -39.15 14.03
CA LYS A 385 0.58 -38.29 15.23
C LYS A 385 1.94 -37.76 15.75
N LYS A 386 3.06 -38.22 15.18
CA LYS A 386 4.39 -38.18 15.81
C LYS A 386 5.01 -36.77 15.93
N TYR A 387 4.55 -35.82 15.10
CA TYR A 387 5.10 -34.46 15.04
C TYR A 387 4.31 -33.42 15.86
N ILE A 388 3.18 -33.82 16.45
CA ILE A 388 2.28 -32.90 17.18
C ILE A 388 2.67 -32.76 18.66
N SER A 389 3.53 -33.64 19.18
CA SER A 389 3.80 -33.77 20.62
C SER A 389 5.05 -33.06 21.15
N ASP A 390 5.67 -32.11 20.43
CA ASP A 390 6.67 -31.22 21.04
C ASP A 390 5.94 -30.04 21.72
N SER A 391 5.23 -30.39 22.78
CA SER A 391 4.31 -29.60 23.60
C SER A 391 5.00 -28.56 24.49
N SER A 392 5.83 -27.71 23.91
CA SER A 392 6.37 -26.52 24.60
C SER A 392 5.98 -25.18 23.96
N ASN A 393 5.40 -25.17 22.75
CA ASN A 393 4.86 -23.96 22.13
C ASN A 393 3.51 -24.29 21.46
N ASN A 394 2.47 -23.56 21.84
CA ASN A 394 1.11 -23.58 21.28
C ASN A 394 1.05 -23.09 19.80
N SER A 395 2.05 -23.41 18.98
CA SER A 395 2.05 -23.11 17.54
C SER A 395 1.83 -24.41 16.77
N TYR A 396 0.64 -24.57 16.20
CA TYR A 396 0.28 -25.63 15.26
C TYR A 396 1.01 -25.47 13.91
N ASN A 397 2.34 -25.34 13.92
CA ASN A 397 3.10 -24.95 12.73
C ASN A 397 3.36 -26.10 11.74
N ASN A 398 3.23 -27.36 12.15
CA ASN A 398 3.71 -28.49 11.36
C ASN A 398 2.66 -29.59 11.21
N VAL A 399 1.54 -29.26 10.58
CA VAL A 399 0.59 -30.25 10.06
C VAL A 399 1.22 -31.05 8.92
N PHE A 400 2.09 -30.40 8.14
CA PHE A 400 2.94 -31.02 7.14
C PHE A 400 4.41 -30.74 7.44
N ASN A 401 5.29 -31.72 7.21
CA ASN A 401 6.71 -31.44 7.02
C ASN A 401 6.97 -30.59 5.74
N TYR A 402 6.02 -30.59 4.79
CA TYR A 402 6.11 -29.94 3.47
C TYR A 402 5.15 -28.77 3.29
N ASN A 403 5.00 -27.90 4.30
CA ASN A 403 4.16 -26.68 4.22
C ASN A 403 4.61 -25.66 3.16
N TYR A 404 5.76 -25.89 2.52
CA TYR A 404 6.25 -25.06 1.44
C TYR A 404 6.22 -25.86 0.13
N TRP A 405 5.31 -25.49 -0.76
CA TRP A 405 5.29 -25.99 -2.12
C TRP A 405 5.85 -24.94 -3.06
N ILE A 406 6.79 -25.37 -3.87
CA ILE A 406 7.35 -24.54 -4.92
C ILE A 406 6.56 -24.86 -6.17
N VAL A 407 5.88 -23.86 -6.70
CA VAL A 407 4.97 -24.01 -7.83
C VAL A 407 5.56 -23.31 -9.04
N PHE A 408 5.58 -24.01 -10.16
CA PHE A 408 6.01 -23.50 -11.46
C PHE A 408 4.87 -23.56 -12.46
N ASP A 409 4.83 -22.60 -13.36
CA ASP A 409 3.94 -22.61 -14.51
C ASP A 409 4.44 -23.59 -15.60
N ASP A 410 3.68 -23.70 -16.70
CA ASP A 410 4.00 -24.56 -17.84
C ASP A 410 5.23 -24.11 -18.67
N ASN A 411 5.78 -22.92 -18.39
CA ASN A 411 7.04 -22.43 -18.95
C ASN A 411 8.22 -22.59 -17.97
N GLY A 412 8.01 -23.18 -16.80
CA GLY A 412 9.04 -23.32 -15.76
C GLY A 412 9.30 -22.05 -14.96
N VAL A 413 8.40 -21.05 -15.01
CA VAL A 413 8.48 -19.83 -14.22
C VAL A 413 7.88 -20.09 -12.85
N GLN A 414 8.63 -19.79 -11.79
CA GLN A 414 8.15 -19.95 -10.41
C GLN A 414 7.01 -18.96 -10.13
N LEU A 415 5.90 -19.45 -9.59
CA LEU A 415 4.85 -18.60 -9.00
C LEU A 415 5.36 -18.01 -7.68
N LEU A 416 5.02 -16.74 -7.43
CA LEU A 416 5.54 -15.99 -6.30
C LEU A 416 4.58 -16.15 -5.10
N PRO A 417 4.94 -16.84 -4.02
CA PRO A 417 4.05 -17.06 -2.88
C PRO A 417 3.75 -15.76 -2.12
N LYS A 418 2.51 -15.62 -1.68
CA LYS A 418 1.98 -14.52 -0.84
C LYS A 418 1.62 -14.94 0.58
N GLY A 419 1.67 -16.25 0.87
CA GLY A 419 1.28 -16.81 2.17
C GLY A 419 0.16 -17.81 2.02
N GLY A 420 -0.57 -18.06 3.10
CA GLY A 420 -1.64 -19.04 3.12
C GLY A 420 -2.20 -19.26 4.51
N GLY A 421 -3.29 -20.00 4.56
CA GLY A 421 -3.94 -20.41 5.80
C GLY A 421 -4.10 -21.93 5.82
N ILE A 422 -4.07 -22.50 7.02
CA ILE A 422 -4.45 -23.90 7.24
C ILE A 422 -5.39 -23.98 8.44
N THR A 423 -6.45 -24.74 8.29
CA THR A 423 -7.44 -25.04 9.33
C THR A 423 -7.72 -26.54 9.34
N GLY A 424 -8.18 -27.07 10.46
CA GLY A 424 -8.45 -28.50 10.56
C GLY A 424 -8.49 -29.03 11.98
N ASP A 425 -8.95 -30.27 12.10
CA ASP A 425 -8.94 -31.02 13.35
C ASP A 425 -7.63 -31.79 13.42
N PHE A 426 -6.65 -31.26 14.16
CA PHE A 426 -5.30 -31.82 14.22
C PHE A 426 -5.08 -32.71 15.45
N PRO A 427 -4.48 -33.92 15.30
CA PRO A 427 -4.23 -34.66 14.04
C PRO A 427 -5.53 -35.14 13.40
N GLY A 428 -5.62 -35.07 12.08
CA GLY A 428 -6.81 -35.50 11.36
C GLY A 428 -6.95 -34.77 10.04
N THR A 429 -8.16 -34.29 9.75
CA THR A 429 -8.49 -33.59 8.52
C THR A 429 -7.97 -32.16 8.52
N PHE A 430 -7.62 -31.67 7.34
CA PHE A 430 -7.23 -30.28 7.15
C PHE A 430 -7.78 -29.71 5.85
N SER A 431 -7.83 -28.39 5.81
CA SER A 431 -8.06 -27.55 4.65
C SER A 431 -7.00 -26.46 4.65
N ALA A 432 -6.36 -26.25 3.52
CA ALA A 432 -5.31 -25.26 3.33
C ALA A 432 -5.60 -24.43 2.08
N GLU A 433 -5.26 -23.15 2.15
CA GLU A 433 -5.25 -22.23 1.02
C GLU A 433 -3.82 -21.70 0.85
N MET A 434 -3.20 -22.01 -0.28
CA MET A 434 -1.89 -21.49 -0.65
C MET A 434 -2.07 -20.35 -1.64
N ASN A 435 -1.62 -19.16 -1.28
CA ASN A 435 -1.76 -17.96 -2.10
C ASN A 435 -0.45 -17.61 -2.79
N TYR A 436 -0.56 -17.22 -4.06
CA TYR A 436 0.50 -16.75 -4.92
C TYR A 436 0.07 -15.44 -5.57
N MET A 437 1.03 -14.66 -6.07
CA MET A 437 0.75 -13.46 -6.85
C MET A 437 -0.04 -13.79 -8.11
N SER A 438 -0.84 -12.84 -8.60
CA SER A 438 -1.59 -13.01 -9.83
C SER A 438 -0.66 -13.30 -11.02
N VAL A 439 -1.12 -14.16 -11.90
CA VAL A 439 -0.42 -14.50 -13.15
C VAL A 439 -1.06 -13.73 -14.31
N LYS A 440 -0.24 -13.27 -15.26
CA LYS A 440 -0.74 -12.58 -16.45
C LYS A 440 -1.36 -13.52 -17.48
N ARG A 441 -0.88 -14.76 -17.52
CA ARG A 441 -1.37 -15.85 -18.37
C ARG A 441 -1.70 -17.04 -17.50
N ILE A 442 -2.88 -17.60 -17.70
CA ILE A 442 -3.26 -18.87 -17.07
C ILE A 442 -2.46 -19.99 -17.76
N PRO A 443 -1.64 -20.75 -17.02
CA PRO A 443 -0.84 -21.81 -17.59
C PRO A 443 -1.69 -23.04 -17.94
N LYS A 444 -1.17 -23.94 -18.78
CA LYS A 444 -1.85 -25.20 -19.11
C LYS A 444 -1.81 -26.21 -17.94
N TYR A 445 -0.77 -26.13 -17.13
CA TYR A 445 -0.59 -26.95 -15.94
C TYR A 445 0.33 -26.24 -14.96
N LEU A 446 0.27 -26.66 -13.69
CA LEU A 446 1.22 -26.28 -12.66
C LEU A 446 2.09 -27.48 -12.29
N THR A 447 3.39 -27.26 -12.13
CA THR A 447 4.31 -28.23 -11.54
C THR A 447 4.55 -27.86 -10.09
N VAL A 448 4.31 -28.80 -9.19
CA VAL A 448 4.44 -28.59 -7.75
C VAL A 448 5.56 -29.48 -7.21
N ILE A 449 6.48 -28.87 -6.47
CA ILE A 449 7.59 -29.55 -5.81
C ILE A 449 7.49 -29.29 -4.30
N PRO A 450 7.13 -30.30 -3.50
CA PRO A 450 7.16 -30.18 -2.04
C PRO A 450 8.58 -29.90 -1.54
N CYS A 451 8.71 -29.05 -0.53
CA CYS A 451 9.98 -28.67 0.07
C CYS A 451 9.96 -28.82 1.59
N ASN A 452 10.99 -29.45 2.12
CA ASN A 452 11.29 -29.53 3.54
C ASN A 452 12.17 -28.35 3.95
N ILE A 453 11.84 -27.71 5.07
CA ILE A 453 12.65 -26.66 5.67
C ILE A 453 13.12 -27.16 7.03
N TYR A 454 14.40 -27.47 7.15
CA TYR A 454 14.97 -27.86 8.43
C TYR A 454 15.12 -26.65 9.35
N SER A 455 14.79 -26.82 10.63
CA SER A 455 14.93 -25.77 11.64
C SER A 455 16.37 -25.26 11.67
N THR A 456 16.51 -23.94 11.75
CA THR A 456 17.80 -23.25 11.78
C THR A 456 18.39 -23.15 13.19
N GLY A 457 17.78 -23.83 14.17
CA GLY A 457 18.16 -23.73 15.59
C GLY A 457 17.89 -22.35 16.22
N ALA A 458 17.27 -21.45 15.46
CA ALA A 458 16.90 -20.13 15.94
C ALA A 458 15.90 -20.26 17.10
N GLY A 459 16.21 -19.60 18.20
CA GLY A 459 15.37 -19.53 19.37
C GLY A 459 14.40 -18.35 19.33
N GLY A 460 13.40 -18.36 20.20
CA GLY A 460 12.50 -17.23 20.42
C GLY A 460 12.41 -16.88 21.89
N THR A 461 11.75 -15.77 22.18
CA THR A 461 11.35 -15.41 23.55
C THR A 461 9.84 -15.32 23.61
N TYR A 462 9.20 -16.04 24.52
CA TYR A 462 7.78 -15.84 24.84
C TYR A 462 7.64 -15.32 26.26
N THR A 463 6.52 -14.70 26.56
CA THR A 463 6.18 -14.32 27.94
C THR A 463 5.30 -15.42 28.50
N ASP A 464 5.72 -16.05 29.59
CA ASP A 464 4.91 -17.08 30.23
C ASP A 464 3.66 -16.48 30.90
N LYS A 465 2.78 -17.35 31.38
CA LYS A 465 1.54 -16.98 32.09
C LYS A 465 1.73 -16.08 33.32
N ASN A 466 2.96 -15.95 33.82
CA ASN A 466 3.32 -15.12 34.97
C ASN A 466 4.01 -13.81 34.55
N GLY A 467 4.05 -13.49 33.25
CA GLY A 467 4.70 -12.28 32.75
C GLY A 467 6.23 -12.39 32.60
N LYS A 468 6.83 -13.57 32.79
CA LYS A 468 8.28 -13.76 32.68
C LYS A 468 8.66 -14.07 31.23
N LYS A 469 9.63 -13.33 30.68
CA LYS A 469 10.24 -13.65 29.38
C LYS A 469 11.07 -14.94 29.50
N VAL A 470 10.65 -15.98 28.80
CA VAL A 470 11.33 -17.27 28.66
C VAL A 470 11.94 -17.35 27.28
N SER A 471 13.24 -17.63 27.21
CA SER A 471 13.94 -17.90 25.96
C SER A 471 13.96 -19.40 25.70
N TYR A 472 13.63 -19.82 24.48
CA TYR A 472 13.80 -21.20 24.03
C TYR A 472 14.75 -21.23 22.84
N LYS A 473 15.46 -22.34 22.65
CA LYS A 473 16.25 -22.61 21.44
C LYS A 473 15.64 -23.81 20.74
N MET A 474 15.46 -23.72 19.43
CA MET A 474 15.07 -24.88 18.63
C MET A 474 16.32 -25.74 18.36
N LYS A 475 16.12 -27.04 18.14
CA LYS A 475 17.18 -27.92 17.65
C LYS A 475 17.39 -27.65 16.15
N GLY A 476 18.62 -27.35 15.74
CA GLY A 476 18.97 -27.12 14.34
C GLY A 476 20.30 -26.39 14.21
N ASN A 477 20.90 -26.44 13.02
CA ASN A 477 22.13 -25.71 12.73
C ASN A 477 21.77 -24.38 12.05
N LYS A 478 22.31 -23.27 12.58
CA LYS A 478 22.15 -21.97 11.94
C LYS A 478 22.82 -22.00 10.56
N PRO A 479 22.12 -21.64 9.48
CA PRO A 479 22.71 -21.54 8.16
C PRO A 479 23.92 -20.60 8.15
N GLU A 480 24.93 -20.95 7.35
CA GLU A 480 26.09 -20.10 7.15
C GLU A 480 25.66 -18.77 6.52
N GLU A 481 26.19 -17.65 7.02
CA GLU A 481 25.91 -16.33 6.48
C GLU A 481 27.08 -15.89 5.59
N ILE A 482 26.75 -15.44 4.38
CA ILE A 482 27.74 -15.10 3.35
C ILE A 482 27.68 -13.60 3.11
N TYR A 483 28.85 -12.97 3.17
CA TYR A 483 29.00 -11.52 3.14
C TYR A 483 29.86 -11.05 1.96
N ARG A 484 29.48 -9.94 1.32
CA ARG A 484 30.26 -9.25 0.29
C ARG A 484 30.17 -7.75 0.48
N VAL A 485 31.31 -7.06 0.48
CA VAL A 485 31.34 -5.59 0.56
C VAL A 485 30.83 -5.01 -0.75
N ILE A 486 30.10 -3.89 -0.67
CA ILE A 486 29.74 -3.11 -1.85
C ILE A 486 30.94 -2.23 -2.21
N ASP A 487 31.68 -2.60 -3.25
CA ASP A 487 32.90 -1.91 -3.71
C ASP A 487 32.78 -1.31 -5.13
N GLY A 488 31.57 -1.35 -5.71
CA GLY A 488 31.27 -0.84 -7.05
C GLY A 488 31.72 -1.75 -8.20
N LYS A 489 32.23 -2.97 -7.92
CA LYS A 489 32.59 -3.95 -8.96
C LYS A 489 31.46 -4.95 -9.16
N TYR A 490 31.04 -5.13 -10.41
CA TYR A 490 29.97 -6.04 -10.78
C TYR A 490 30.42 -7.03 -11.86
N PRO A 491 29.88 -8.27 -11.89
CA PRO A 491 28.87 -8.78 -10.95
C PRO A 491 29.44 -9.18 -9.59
N ILE A 492 28.62 -9.09 -8.53
CA ILE A 492 28.94 -9.64 -7.20
C ILE A 492 28.22 -10.97 -7.03
N GLU A 493 28.96 -12.06 -6.85
CA GLU A 493 28.38 -13.38 -6.61
C GLU A 493 28.23 -13.69 -5.11
N LEU A 494 27.02 -14.12 -4.75
CA LEU A 494 26.62 -14.52 -3.41
C LEU A 494 26.13 -15.98 -3.48
N PRO A 495 26.99 -16.98 -3.21
CA PRO A 495 26.57 -18.38 -3.18
C PRO A 495 25.51 -18.63 -2.11
N GLN A 496 24.61 -19.58 -2.36
CA GLN A 496 23.55 -20.02 -1.45
C GLN A 496 23.56 -21.54 -1.28
N GLY A 497 24.76 -22.14 -1.34
CA GLY A 497 24.96 -23.58 -1.23
C GLY A 497 24.33 -24.36 -2.39
N ARG A 498 23.73 -25.52 -2.10
CA ARG A 498 23.10 -26.40 -3.10
C ARG A 498 21.88 -25.78 -3.80
N MET A 499 21.36 -24.68 -3.29
CA MET A 499 20.24 -23.96 -3.88
C MET A 499 20.66 -23.22 -5.15
N GLY A 500 21.91 -22.75 -5.21
CA GLY A 500 22.44 -21.93 -6.30
C GLY A 500 23.16 -20.68 -5.79
N LYS A 501 22.98 -19.55 -6.46
CA LYS A 501 23.60 -18.27 -6.10
C LYS A 501 22.73 -17.07 -6.50
N LEU A 502 22.99 -15.93 -5.88
CA LEU A 502 22.57 -14.62 -6.36
C LEU A 502 23.74 -13.95 -7.09
N ILE A 503 23.43 -13.30 -8.21
CA ILE A 503 24.37 -12.51 -8.99
C ILE A 503 23.87 -11.07 -8.96
N ILE A 504 24.55 -10.21 -8.20
CA ILE A 504 24.21 -8.78 -8.17
C ILE A 504 24.78 -8.13 -9.42
N ASN A 505 23.90 -7.64 -10.28
CA ASN A 505 24.24 -7.08 -11.58
C ASN A 505 24.55 -5.59 -11.48
N GLU A 506 23.80 -4.87 -10.63
CA GLU A 506 23.91 -3.42 -10.48
C GLU A 506 23.39 -2.98 -9.12
N ILE A 507 24.03 -1.96 -8.53
CA ILE A 507 23.47 -1.19 -7.42
C ILE A 507 23.50 0.28 -7.83
N LYS A 508 22.33 0.90 -7.91
CA LYS A 508 22.18 2.29 -8.31
C LYS A 508 21.59 3.11 -7.16
N THR A 509 22.34 4.07 -6.67
CA THR A 509 21.89 5.04 -5.66
C THR A 509 21.44 6.33 -6.33
N GLU A 510 20.20 6.71 -6.08
CA GLU A 510 19.60 7.99 -6.46
C GLU A 510 19.32 8.81 -5.19
N SER A 511 18.92 10.07 -5.33
CA SER A 511 18.80 11.04 -4.21
C SER A 511 18.02 10.53 -2.99
N ASN A 512 17.03 9.65 -3.19
CA ASN A 512 16.16 9.16 -2.12
C ASN A 512 16.16 7.64 -1.92
N SER A 513 16.83 6.86 -2.76
CA SER A 513 16.75 5.39 -2.70
C SER A 513 17.95 4.72 -3.35
N THR A 514 18.16 3.45 -3.02
CA THR A 514 19.13 2.59 -3.69
C THR A 514 18.43 1.35 -4.23
N THR A 515 18.54 1.13 -5.53
CA THR A 515 17.97 -0.03 -6.21
C THR A 515 19.06 -1.05 -6.46
N ILE A 516 18.84 -2.29 -6.05
CA ILE A 516 19.72 -3.42 -6.34
C ILE A 516 19.03 -4.31 -7.37
N ARG A 517 19.65 -4.49 -8.54
CA ARG A 517 19.21 -5.43 -9.58
C ARG A 517 20.08 -6.67 -9.53
N PHE A 518 19.47 -7.84 -9.51
CA PHE A 518 20.18 -9.09 -9.37
C PHE A 518 19.44 -10.26 -10.01
N THR A 519 20.19 -11.31 -10.35
CA THR A 519 19.67 -12.57 -10.90
C THR A 519 19.79 -13.67 -9.86
N ALA A 520 18.72 -14.43 -9.65
CA ALA A 520 18.78 -15.65 -8.86
C ALA A 520 18.95 -16.86 -9.79
N VAL A 521 20.07 -17.58 -9.64
CA VAL A 521 20.40 -18.75 -10.45
C VAL A 521 20.33 -19.97 -9.56
N GLY A 522 19.41 -20.90 -9.84
CA GLY A 522 19.25 -22.10 -9.04
C GLY A 522 17.85 -22.71 -9.08
N LYS A 523 17.50 -23.46 -8.03
CA LYS A 523 16.31 -24.31 -7.98
C LYS A 523 15.02 -23.58 -7.65
N ALA A 524 15.09 -22.48 -6.90
CA ALA A 524 13.93 -21.67 -6.54
C ALA A 524 14.30 -20.19 -6.56
N PRO A 525 14.34 -19.58 -7.76
CA PRO A 525 14.83 -18.21 -7.95
C PRO A 525 14.19 -17.17 -7.03
N TYR A 526 12.87 -17.23 -6.81
CA TYR A 526 12.22 -16.28 -5.89
C TYR A 526 12.64 -16.49 -4.43
N PHE A 527 12.70 -17.74 -3.98
CA PHE A 527 13.09 -18.05 -2.61
C PHE A 527 14.56 -17.69 -2.35
N GLN A 528 15.41 -17.90 -3.34
CA GLN A 528 16.79 -17.40 -3.34
C GLN A 528 16.82 -15.88 -3.20
N ALA A 529 15.98 -15.18 -3.99
CA ALA A 529 15.92 -13.73 -4.00
C ALA A 529 15.49 -13.15 -2.64
N THR A 530 14.57 -13.78 -1.92
CA THR A 530 14.11 -13.35 -0.57
C THR A 530 15.18 -13.41 0.51
N ASN A 531 16.34 -14.00 0.22
CA ASN A 531 17.46 -14.09 1.14
C ASN A 531 18.60 -13.11 0.79
N LEU A 532 18.29 -11.97 0.16
CA LEU A 532 19.21 -10.85 -0.02
C LEU A 532 18.96 -9.75 1.02
N PHE A 533 20.02 -9.40 1.76
CA PHE A 533 19.97 -8.33 2.76
C PHE A 533 21.12 -7.35 2.56
N VAL A 534 20.93 -6.12 3.04
CA VAL A 534 22.00 -5.10 3.13
C VAL A 534 22.21 -4.76 4.59
N LYS A 535 23.46 -4.84 5.04
CA LYS A 535 23.88 -4.41 6.37
C LYS A 535 24.61 -3.08 6.30
N ASP A 536 24.32 -2.23 7.29
CA ASP A 536 25.11 -1.03 7.53
C ASP A 536 26.46 -1.34 8.21
N ASN A 537 27.26 -0.30 8.44
CA ASN A 537 28.57 -0.39 9.08
C ASN A 537 28.52 -0.86 10.54
N SER A 538 27.36 -0.82 11.20
CA SER A 538 27.15 -1.37 12.54
C SER A 538 26.76 -2.85 12.53
N GLY A 539 26.56 -3.43 11.33
CA GLY A 539 26.08 -4.80 11.15
C GLY A 539 24.56 -4.96 11.25
N LYS A 540 23.80 -3.85 11.29
CA LYS A 540 22.34 -3.87 11.36
C LYS A 540 21.75 -4.03 9.96
N ASP A 541 20.72 -4.88 9.84
CA ASP A 541 19.99 -5.05 8.58
C ASP A 541 19.16 -3.80 8.26
N LEU A 542 19.26 -3.32 7.02
CA LEU A 542 18.45 -2.23 6.51
C LEU A 542 17.07 -2.76 6.09
N ALA A 543 16.01 -2.03 6.47
CA ALA A 543 14.67 -2.32 5.99
C ALA A 543 14.50 -1.81 4.54
N PRO A 544 13.99 -2.64 3.61
CA PRO A 544 13.67 -2.17 2.26
C PRO A 544 12.55 -1.11 2.26
N LYS A 545 12.68 -0.11 1.38
CA LYS A 545 11.57 0.76 0.98
C LYS A 545 10.57 -0.02 0.13
N ARG A 546 11.05 -0.83 -0.81
CA ARG A 546 10.24 -1.78 -1.59
C ARG A 546 10.92 -3.14 -1.51
N TYR A 547 10.12 -4.16 -1.17
CA TYR A 547 10.59 -5.54 -1.12
C TYR A 547 10.86 -6.06 -2.54
N ILE A 548 11.22 -7.34 -2.61
CA ILE A 548 11.66 -7.97 -3.85
C ILE A 548 10.54 -7.98 -4.86
N ASP A 549 10.92 -7.61 -6.07
CA ASP A 549 10.03 -7.50 -7.20
C ASP A 549 10.67 -8.15 -8.42
N ARG A 550 9.90 -8.98 -9.16
CA ARG A 550 10.39 -9.58 -10.41
C ARG A 550 10.50 -8.46 -11.45
N LEU A 551 11.62 -8.43 -12.18
CA LEU A 551 11.88 -7.36 -13.15
C LEU A 551 10.80 -7.30 -14.22
N ASP A 552 10.60 -8.42 -14.93
CA ASP A 552 9.53 -8.60 -15.93
C ASP A 552 9.35 -10.10 -16.25
N ASP A 553 8.36 -10.41 -17.08
CA ASP A 553 8.05 -11.81 -17.46
C ASP A 553 9.05 -12.42 -18.44
N LYS A 554 9.83 -11.60 -19.16
CA LYS A 554 10.89 -12.07 -20.07
C LYS A 554 12.15 -12.46 -19.30
N HIS A 555 12.34 -11.90 -18.10
CA HIS A 555 13.45 -12.15 -17.19
C HIS A 555 12.95 -12.66 -15.82
N PRO A 556 12.29 -13.83 -15.77
CA PRO A 556 11.55 -14.29 -14.59
C PRO A 556 12.40 -14.55 -13.33
N ASN A 557 13.72 -14.64 -13.52
CA ASN A 557 14.70 -14.89 -12.46
C ASN A 557 15.54 -13.65 -12.12
N GLU A 558 15.22 -12.50 -12.73
CA GLU A 558 15.79 -11.21 -12.39
C GLU A 558 14.85 -10.45 -11.47
N PHE A 559 15.43 -9.84 -10.45
CA PHE A 559 14.71 -9.17 -9.38
C PHE A 559 15.30 -7.80 -9.07
N THR A 560 14.47 -6.95 -8.50
CA THR A 560 14.87 -5.68 -7.91
C THR A 560 14.46 -5.63 -6.44
N ILE A 561 15.26 -4.97 -5.62
CA ILE A 561 14.90 -4.59 -4.25
C ILE A 561 15.34 -3.15 -4.02
N VAL A 562 14.54 -2.37 -3.29
CA VAL A 562 14.79 -0.93 -3.10
C VAL A 562 15.00 -0.63 -1.63
N PHE A 563 16.15 -0.07 -1.29
CA PHE A 563 16.51 0.40 0.04
C PHE A 563 16.44 1.94 0.12
N PRO A 564 16.48 2.53 1.33
CA PRO A 564 16.85 3.94 1.50
C PRO A 564 18.17 4.25 0.78
N ALA A 565 18.38 5.52 0.42
CA ALA A 565 19.65 5.95 -0.18
C ALA A 565 20.81 5.54 0.72
N LEU A 566 21.75 4.75 0.18
CA LEU A 566 22.97 4.38 0.87
C LEU A 566 23.91 5.60 0.88
N ASP A 567 24.44 5.93 2.05
CA ASP A 567 25.36 7.05 2.23
C ASP A 567 26.74 6.71 1.66
N SER A 568 27.21 7.49 0.68
CA SER A 568 28.51 7.24 0.02
C SER A 568 29.70 7.24 0.98
N ASN A 569 29.56 7.85 2.16
CA ASN A 569 30.60 7.90 3.18
C ASN A 569 30.58 6.69 4.13
N LYS A 570 29.54 5.84 4.04
CA LYS A 570 29.39 4.65 4.89
C LYS A 570 29.67 3.38 4.09
N LYS A 571 30.25 2.40 4.78
CA LYS A 571 30.43 1.06 4.22
C LYS A 571 29.17 0.24 4.43
N TYR A 572 28.78 -0.48 3.39
CA TYR A 572 27.65 -1.39 3.39
C TYR A 572 28.09 -2.77 2.89
N THR A 573 27.43 -3.80 3.42
CA THR A 573 27.75 -5.20 3.10
C THR A 573 26.47 -5.90 2.64
N LEU A 574 26.55 -6.57 1.51
CA LEU A 574 25.53 -7.52 1.07
C LEU A 574 25.63 -8.79 1.90
N LYS A 575 24.50 -9.32 2.33
CA LYS A 575 24.39 -10.58 3.06
C LYS A 575 23.42 -11.52 2.34
N THR A 576 23.78 -12.79 2.28
CA THR A 576 22.86 -13.89 2.05
C THR A 576 23.12 -15.04 3.04
N THR A 577 22.36 -16.12 2.92
CA THR A 577 22.52 -17.35 3.72
C THR A 577 22.71 -18.56 2.81
N ASP A 578 23.45 -19.55 3.28
CA ASP A 578 23.47 -20.87 2.67
C ASP A 578 22.09 -21.53 2.84
N LEU A 579 21.38 -21.77 1.74
CA LEU A 579 20.01 -22.28 1.76
C LEU A 579 19.98 -23.82 1.74
N SER A 580 21.04 -24.50 2.20
CA SER A 580 21.09 -25.97 2.25
C SER A 580 20.12 -26.58 3.27
N ASN A 581 19.56 -25.79 4.19
CA ASN A 581 18.48 -26.23 5.07
C ASN A 581 17.14 -26.44 4.34
N PHE A 582 17.04 -26.07 3.05
CA PHE A 582 15.91 -26.36 2.18
C PHE A 582 16.20 -27.62 1.38
N GLU A 583 15.31 -28.61 1.46
CA GLU A 583 15.38 -29.85 0.70
C GLU A 583 14.19 -29.94 -0.26
N PHE A 584 14.50 -30.10 -1.55
CA PHE A 584 13.51 -30.23 -2.61
C PHE A 584 13.20 -31.71 -2.79
N ARG A 585 11.94 -32.08 -2.61
CA ARG A 585 11.48 -33.45 -2.81
C ARG A 585 11.05 -33.64 -4.25
N GLU A 586 12.04 -33.66 -5.13
CA GLU A 586 11.86 -33.98 -6.56
C GLU A 586 11.18 -35.34 -6.78
N ASP A 587 11.40 -36.27 -5.86
CA ASP A 587 10.74 -37.58 -5.82
C ASP A 587 9.22 -37.49 -5.53
N LEU A 588 8.78 -36.39 -4.90
CA LEU A 588 7.36 -36.10 -4.61
C LEU A 588 6.74 -35.08 -5.58
N LYS A 589 7.46 -34.69 -6.63
CA LYS A 589 6.98 -33.73 -7.63
C LYS A 589 5.71 -34.26 -8.32
N PHE A 590 4.73 -33.39 -8.48
CA PHE A 590 3.50 -33.71 -9.21
C PHE A 590 3.05 -32.55 -10.09
N ARG A 591 2.20 -32.89 -11.07
CA ARG A 591 1.62 -31.94 -12.02
C ARG A 591 0.12 -31.80 -11.78
N ILE A 592 -0.39 -30.58 -11.79
CA ILE A 592 -1.82 -30.26 -11.76
C ILE A 592 -2.22 -29.76 -13.14
N ASP A 593 -3.03 -30.54 -13.84
CA ASP A 593 -3.56 -30.15 -15.16
C ASP A 593 -4.72 -29.17 -15.01
N LEU A 594 -4.71 -28.11 -15.81
CA LEU A 594 -5.71 -27.03 -15.81
C LEU A 594 -6.60 -27.14 -17.05
N ASN A 595 -7.13 -28.34 -17.29
CA ASN A 595 -8.08 -28.56 -18.37
C ASN A 595 -9.43 -27.95 -17.98
N GLU A 596 -10.03 -27.19 -18.91
CA GLU A 596 -11.36 -26.57 -18.76
C GLU A 596 -12.49 -27.60 -18.73
#